data_AF-A0A090W2I9-F1
#
_entry.id   AF-A0A090W2I9-F1
#
_cell.length_a   1.000
_cell.length_b   1.000
_cell.length_c   1.000
_cell.angle_alpha   90.00
_cell.angle_beta   90.00
_cell.angle_gamma   90.00
#
_symmetry.space_group_name_H-M   'P 1'
#
loop_
_entity.id
_entity.type
_entity.pdbx_description
1 polymer ?
#
loop_
_entity_poly.entity_id
_entity_poly.type
_entity_poly.pdbx_seq_one_letter_code
_entity_poly.pdbx_strand_id
1 'polypeptide(L)' 'MDGKQLKSLILSNYKSTEINISDFSAGIYVANFYTNNTLIASRKIVKN' A
#
# COMPACT_ATOMS: atom_id res chain seq x y z
N MET A 1 -9.93 12.52 3.72
CA MET A 1 -9.34 11.83 2.54
C MET A 1 -8.05 12.56 2.23
N ASP A 2 -7.08 12.51 3.15
CA ASP A 2 -6.11 13.62 3.29
C ASP A 2 -4.70 13.24 2.83
N GLY A 3 -4.57 12.17 2.02
CA GLY A 3 -3.27 11.69 1.54
C GLY A 3 -2.34 11.14 2.64
N LYS A 4 -2.85 10.93 3.87
CA LYS A 4 -2.06 10.41 5.00
C LYS A 4 -1.53 9.01 4.69
N GLN A 5 -0.22 8.82 4.89
CA GLN A 5 0.39 7.50 4.86
C GLN A 5 -0.06 6.67 6.08
N LEU A 6 -0.67 5.51 5.84
CA LEU A 6 -1.13 4.61 6.89
C LEU A 6 -0.13 3.49 7.20
N LYS A 7 0.58 3.00 6.17
CA LYS A 7 1.52 1.88 6.30
C LYS A 7 2.62 2.01 5.26
N SER A 8 3.84 1.65 5.63
CA SER A 8 5.00 1.54 4.74
C SER A 8 5.88 0.40 5.21
N LEU A 9 6.42 -0.36 4.27
CA LEU A 9 7.23 -1.54 4.52
C LEU A 9 8.21 -1.75 3.37
N ILE A 10 9.40 -2.25 3.70
CA ILE A 10 10.42 -2.61 2.73
C ILE A 10 10.23 -4.08 2.40
N LEU A 11 10.00 -4.38 1.12
CA LEU A 11 9.93 -5.75 0.62
C LEU A 11 11.36 -6.24 0.33
N SER A 12 11.66 -7.48 0.69
CA SER A 12 12.97 -8.10 0.44
C SER A 12 12.83 -9.57 0.03
N ASN A 13 13.90 -10.11 -0.55
CA ASN A 13 14.09 -11.55 -0.78
C ASN A 13 13.07 -12.22 -1.73
N TYR A 14 12.44 -11.46 -2.64
CA TYR A 14 11.48 -11.97 -3.63
C TYR A 14 10.31 -12.78 -3.04
N LYS A 15 10.00 -12.58 -1.75
CA LYS A 15 8.90 -13.27 -1.07
C LYS A 15 7.60 -12.47 -1.18
N SER A 16 6.49 -13.19 -1.34
CA SER A 16 5.17 -12.58 -1.18
C SER A 16 4.99 -12.14 0.27
N THR A 17 4.53 -10.91 0.48
CA THR A 17 4.24 -10.35 1.80
C THR A 17 2.78 -9.94 1.84
N GLU A 18 2.02 -10.57 2.73
CA GLU A 18 0.62 -10.21 2.94
C GLU A 18 0.52 -8.96 3.81
N ILE A 19 -0.36 -8.04 3.42
CA ILE A 19 -0.63 -6.81 4.18
C ILE A 19 -2.06 -6.87 4.69
N ASN A 20 -2.21 -7.14 5.98
CA ASN A 20 -3.50 -7.03 6.65
C ASN A 20 -3.94 -5.55 6.71
N ILE A 21 -5.18 -5.29 6.24
CA ILE A 21 -5.86 -3.98 6.22
C ILE A 21 -7.23 -4.04 6.92
N SER A 22 -7.46 -5.03 7.79
CA SER A 22 -8.75 -5.21 8.46
C SER A 22 -9.13 -4.02 9.33
N ASP A 23 -8.14 -3.40 9.98
CA ASP A 23 -8.33 -2.23 10.85
C ASP A 23 -8.52 -0.91 10.09
N PHE A 24 -8.40 -0.93 8.75
CA PHE A 24 -8.63 0.26 7.95
C PHE A 24 -10.13 0.51 7.86
N SER A 25 -10.55 1.77 7.94
CA SER A 25 -11.94 2.14 7.73
C SER A 25 -12.41 1.82 6.29
N ALA A 26 -13.73 1.82 6.06
CA ALA A 26 -14.25 1.78 4.70
C ALA A 26 -13.80 3.03 3.92
N GLY A 27 -13.45 2.86 2.65
CA GLY A 27 -12.96 3.96 1.83
C GLY A 27 -12.09 3.54 0.65
N ILE A 28 -11.50 4.55 0.01
CA ILE A 28 -10.60 4.39 -1.14
C ILE A 28 -9.16 4.63 -0.67
N TYR A 29 -8.30 3.68 -0.99
CA TYR A 29 -6.88 3.70 -0.67
C TYR A 29 -6.03 3.62 -1.94
N VAL A 30 -4.81 4.14 -1.87
CA VAL A 30 -3.80 4.03 -2.91
C VAL A 30 -2.58 3.32 -2.33
N ALA A 31 -2.20 2.20 -2.93
CA ALA A 31 -0.96 1.50 -2.65
C ALA A 31 0.07 1.85 -3.73
N ASN A 32 1.15 2.52 -3.33
CA ASN A 32 2.25 2.87 -4.22
C ASN A 32 3.43 1.94 -3.96
N PHE A 33 4.02 1.42 -5.05
CA PHE A 33 5.16 0.51 -5.02
C PHE A 33 6.37 1.23 -5.60
N TYR A 34 7.48 1.20 -4.87
CA TYR A 34 8.70 1.92 -5.25
C TYR A 34 9.90 0.96 -5.34
N THR A 35 10.81 1.23 -6.27
CA THR A 35 12.17 0.66 -6.31
C THR A 35 13.18 1.79 -6.49
N ASN A 36 14.26 1.82 -5.72
CA ASN A 36 15.28 2.88 -5.78
C ASN A 36 14.65 4.30 -5.84
N ASN A 37 13.72 4.59 -4.93
CA ASN A 37 12.96 5.85 -4.86
C ASN A 37 12.10 6.20 -6.10
N THR A 38 11.97 5.30 -7.07
CA THR A 38 11.15 5.47 -8.28
C THR A 38 9.84 4.71 -8.13
N LEU A 39 8.71 5.38 -8.39
CA LEU A 39 7.39 4.74 -8.42
C LEU A 39 7.30 3.79 -9.61
N ILE A 40 7.02 2.51 -9.37
CA ILE A 40 6.90 1.48 -10.42
C ILE A 40 5.46 1.04 -10.67
N ALA A 41 4.59 1.16 -9.66
CA ALA A 41 3.18 0.85 -9.79
C ALA A 41 2.37 1.59 -8.74
N SER A 42 1.11 1.86 -9.06
CA SER A 42 0.11 2.36 -8.12
C SER A 42 -1.18 1.57 -8.27
N ARG A 43 -1.81 1.21 -7.16
CA ARG A 43 -3.05 0.43 -7.14
C ARG A 43 -4.10 1.09 -6.27
N LYS A 44 -5.27 1.33 -6.85
CA LYS A 44 -6.47 1.74 -6.09
C LYS A 44 -7.09 0.52 -5.42
N ILE A 45 -7.41 0.66 -4.14
CA ILE A 45 -8.09 -0.36 -3.33
C ILE A 45 -9.38 0.27 -2.82
N VAL A 46 -10.51 -0.39 -3.08
CA VAL A 46 -11.81 -0.01 -2.54
C VAL A 46 -12.11 -0.98 -1.40
N LYS A 47 -12.17 -0.47 -0.17
CA LYS A 47 -12.54 -1.24 1.01
C LYS A 47 -13.97 -0.87 1.39
N ASN A 48 -14.84 -1.87 1.34
CA ASN A 48 -16.22 -1.78 1.82
C ASN A 48 -16.30 -2.09 3.30
#